data_AF-A0A1V4X0Z5-F1
#
_entry.id   AF-A0A1V4X0Z5-F1
#
_cell.length_a   1.000
_cell.length_b   1.000
_cell.length_c   1.000
_cell.angle_alpha   90.00
_cell.angle_beta   90.00
_cell.angle_gamma   90.00
#
_symmetry.space_group_name_H-M   'P 1'
#
loop_
_entity.id
_entity.type
_entity.pdbx_description
1 polymer ?
#
loop_
_entity_poly.entity_id
_entity_poly.type
_entity_poly.pdbx_seq_one_letter_code
_entity_poly.pdbx_strand_id
1 'polypeptide(L)'
;MNRQSAAHRVPNEEFLTPLLGLDDESIKTIGVIRPGIKVLQKDCTETDRVKYEQLLALGMSWTDMEKELGDKLIPDNVDYFTLNSYDCINPANADLVKKLYADPDGRLRSMPVYFAMNEWWNLIPHRLCCYGSTRGLKHRSSFEYERDDGGRIADYRMVCETPEELEAGKKLFGGRGWIRKPCDPESCTEYQKEECRFSGRIYFMIPGIKGMGSWVIPTGSWYSMKRLKKTLRDMYQLTNGRIAYLLHKGESIFVLRKVKATVPSIDWKKGETTMRQQFLIDLDVVVDPLEVAREYSVEKMLEKGKRALTVLTAGTGDPGLYSETDDNASVTDLPSPEEEQPASGMEPEPVRGMDAPARQDPSPQPTAPEPQRQPAPEPAKNGNVRKEMDRDQKAAITKMASRYRIPSGALDKVLASLKYHDEAAKVIAELNKGDISRFLTAGPA
;
A
#
# COMPACT_ATOMS: atom_id res chain seq x y z
N MET A 1 25.83 12.13 -43.94
CA MET A 1 24.79 12.94 -43.27
C MET A 1 23.42 12.39 -43.64
N ASN A 2 22.37 12.77 -42.90
CA ASN A 2 20.99 12.26 -42.99
C ASN A 2 20.81 10.73 -42.80
N ARG A 3 20.33 10.36 -41.61
CA ARG A 3 19.03 9.70 -41.50
C ARG A 3 18.29 10.26 -40.28
N GLN A 4 17.04 10.63 -40.47
CA GLN A 4 16.14 10.94 -39.37
C GLN A 4 15.77 9.62 -38.69
N SER A 5 15.95 9.53 -37.37
CA SER A 5 15.25 8.54 -36.56
C SER A 5 14.20 9.29 -35.75
N ALA A 6 13.03 9.51 -36.35
CA ALA A 6 11.90 10.06 -35.63
C ALA A 6 11.49 9.06 -34.55
N ALA A 7 11.72 9.40 -33.29
CA ALA A 7 11.21 8.64 -32.17
C ALA A 7 9.69 8.51 -32.34
N HIS A 8 9.20 7.28 -32.53
CA HIS A 8 7.78 7.00 -32.55
C HIS A 8 7.21 7.30 -31.17
N ARG A 9 6.70 8.52 -30.99
CA ARG A 9 5.59 8.75 -30.09
C ARG A 9 4.44 7.90 -30.64
N VAL A 10 4.23 6.75 -30.01
CA VAL A 10 2.97 6.00 -30.16
C VAL A 10 1.86 7.01 -29.81
N PRO A 11 0.97 7.36 -30.76
CA PRO A 11 -0.15 8.25 -30.47
C PRO A 11 -1.06 7.52 -29.47
N ASN A 12 -1.75 8.27 -28.59
CA ASN A 12 -2.57 7.73 -27.50
C ASN A 12 -3.27 6.40 -27.84
N GLU A 13 -2.62 5.29 -27.48
CA GLU A 13 -3.33 4.05 -27.23
C GLU A 13 -4.11 4.32 -25.94
N GLU A 14 -5.42 4.53 -26.10
CA GLU A 14 -6.36 4.21 -25.04
C GLU A 14 -6.18 2.72 -24.75
N PHE A 15 -5.24 2.41 -23.86
CA PHE A 15 -5.04 1.08 -23.32
C PHE A 15 -6.40 0.66 -22.75
N LEU A 16 -7.09 -0.21 -23.50
CA LEU A 16 -8.38 -0.76 -23.11
C LEU A 16 -8.21 -1.27 -21.68
N THR A 17 -8.84 -0.58 -20.72
CA THR A 17 -8.79 -0.98 -19.31
C THR A 17 -9.11 -2.47 -19.27
N PRO A 18 -8.21 -3.33 -18.76
CA PRO A 18 -8.32 -4.76 -18.99
C PRO A 18 -9.70 -5.27 -18.55
N LEU A 19 -10.17 -6.38 -19.13
CA LEU A 19 -11.52 -6.89 -18.83
C LEU A 19 -11.71 -7.20 -17.33
N LEU A 20 -10.62 -7.40 -16.58
CA LEU A 20 -10.58 -7.62 -15.13
C LEU A 20 -10.38 -6.34 -14.30
N GLY A 21 -10.35 -5.17 -14.97
CA GLY A 21 -10.00 -3.86 -14.41
C GLY A 21 -8.50 -3.52 -14.56
N LEU A 22 -8.09 -2.39 -13.97
CA LEU A 22 -6.82 -2.40 -13.25
C LEU A 22 -7.01 -3.37 -12.08
N ASP A 23 -6.11 -4.33 -11.89
CA ASP A 23 -6.28 -5.42 -10.92
C ASP A 23 -6.71 -4.87 -9.54
N ASP A 24 -7.83 -5.35 -9.00
CA ASP A 24 -8.24 -5.03 -7.63
C ASP A 24 -7.21 -5.70 -6.69
N GLU A 25 -6.26 -4.88 -6.18
CA GLU A 25 -5.03 -5.25 -5.42
C GLU A 25 -5.29 -5.96 -4.07
N SER A 26 -6.39 -6.68 -3.96
CA SER A 26 -6.73 -7.68 -2.96
C SER A 26 -5.70 -8.83 -2.94
N ILE A 27 -4.54 -8.58 -2.31
CA ILE A 27 -3.47 -9.56 -2.13
C ILE A 27 -4.03 -10.87 -1.59
N LYS A 28 -3.98 -11.92 -2.44
CA LYS A 28 -4.51 -13.24 -2.15
C LYS A 28 -3.98 -13.74 -0.80
N THR A 29 -4.87 -13.84 0.17
CA THR A 29 -4.52 -14.20 1.55
C THR A 29 -4.57 -15.72 1.74
N ILE A 30 -3.53 -16.34 2.28
CA ILE A 30 -3.51 -17.79 2.63
C ILE A 30 -3.83 -18.06 4.10
N GLY A 31 -3.68 -17.06 4.97
CA GLY A 31 -4.09 -17.16 6.37
C GLY A 31 -4.01 -15.82 7.12
N VAL A 32 -4.81 -15.71 8.18
CA VAL A 32 -4.93 -14.53 9.03
C VAL A 32 -4.24 -14.81 10.37
N ILE A 33 -3.26 -13.98 10.73
CA ILE A 33 -2.69 -13.96 12.07
C ILE A 33 -3.32 -12.79 12.82
N ARG A 34 -3.95 -13.07 13.95
CA ARG A 34 -4.67 -12.08 14.76
C ARG A 34 -3.68 -11.37 15.71
N PRO A 35 -3.73 -10.04 15.86
CA PRO A 35 -2.75 -9.27 16.65
C PRO A 35 -2.92 -9.40 18.18
N GLY A 36 -3.88 -10.23 18.61
CA GLY A 36 -4.29 -10.49 19.99
C GLY A 36 -5.52 -11.40 20.00
N ILE A 37 -6.14 -11.54 21.17
CA ILE A 37 -7.31 -12.39 21.40
C ILE A 37 -8.61 -11.56 21.47
N LYS A 38 -9.75 -12.25 21.54
CA LYS A 38 -10.98 -11.71 22.12
C LYS A 38 -11.30 -12.50 23.38
N VAL A 39 -11.93 -11.83 24.36
CA VAL A 39 -12.38 -12.43 25.62
C VAL A 39 -13.84 -12.04 25.87
N LEU A 40 -14.54 -12.81 26.69
CA LEU A 40 -15.88 -12.44 27.14
C LEU A 40 -15.86 -11.19 28.04
N GLN A 41 -16.91 -10.38 27.97
CA GLN A 41 -17.17 -9.34 28.97
C GLN A 41 -17.41 -9.96 30.36
N LYS A 42 -17.09 -9.22 31.42
CA LYS A 42 -17.03 -9.75 32.81
C LYS A 42 -18.37 -10.23 33.35
N ASP A 43 -19.45 -9.68 32.81
CA ASP A 43 -20.86 -9.87 33.11
C ASP A 43 -21.55 -10.93 32.21
N CYS A 44 -20.80 -11.63 31.36
CA CYS A 44 -21.33 -12.74 30.56
C CYS A 44 -21.82 -13.91 31.44
N THR A 45 -22.87 -14.59 30.96
CA THR A 45 -23.52 -15.70 31.67
C THR A 45 -22.67 -16.97 31.63
N GLU A 46 -22.94 -17.92 32.52
CA GLU A 46 -22.20 -19.20 32.54
C GLU A 46 -22.43 -20.01 31.25
N THR A 47 -23.60 -19.91 30.64
CA THR A 47 -23.87 -20.52 29.33
C THR A 47 -23.10 -19.85 28.19
N ASP A 48 -22.81 -18.55 28.28
CA ASP A 48 -21.90 -17.88 27.34
C ASP A 48 -20.45 -18.37 27.50
N ARG A 49 -20.00 -18.60 28.75
CA ARG A 49 -18.65 -19.11 29.06
C ARG A 49 -18.43 -20.51 28.50
N VAL A 50 -19.33 -21.44 28.79
CA VAL A 50 -19.28 -22.81 28.25
C VAL A 50 -19.30 -22.79 26.71
N LYS A 51 -20.14 -21.95 26.08
CA LYS A 51 -20.16 -21.80 24.62
C LYS A 51 -18.84 -21.24 24.09
N TYR A 52 -18.27 -20.22 24.74
CA TYR A 52 -16.98 -19.63 24.37
C TYR A 52 -15.82 -20.64 24.46
N GLU A 53 -15.76 -21.45 25.51
CA GLU A 53 -14.74 -22.49 25.67
C GLU A 53 -14.87 -23.60 24.61
N GLN A 54 -16.10 -24.01 24.26
CA GLN A 54 -16.34 -24.94 23.15
C GLN A 54 -15.87 -24.37 21.80
N LEU A 55 -16.17 -23.10 21.52
CA LEU A 55 -15.74 -22.42 20.29
C LEU A 55 -14.21 -22.24 20.21
N LEU A 56 -13.54 -22.02 21.36
CA LEU A 56 -12.08 -22.02 21.46
C LEU A 56 -11.49 -23.42 21.19
N ALA A 57 -12.07 -24.47 21.77
CA ALA A 57 -11.60 -25.85 21.59
C ALA A 57 -11.74 -26.33 20.13
N LEU A 58 -12.76 -25.83 19.41
CA LEU A 58 -12.92 -26.02 17.96
C LEU A 58 -11.95 -25.17 17.11
N GLY A 59 -11.25 -24.21 17.70
CA GLY A 59 -10.30 -23.34 16.98
C GLY A 59 -10.96 -22.40 15.96
N MET A 60 -12.22 -22.00 16.18
CA MET A 60 -12.99 -21.16 15.25
C MET A 60 -12.41 -19.75 15.10
N SER A 61 -12.75 -19.04 14.01
CA SER A 61 -12.27 -17.67 13.81
C SER A 61 -12.96 -16.68 14.78
N TRP A 62 -12.23 -15.63 15.17
CA TRP A 62 -12.80 -14.51 15.95
C TRP A 62 -13.96 -13.77 15.26
N THR A 63 -14.18 -14.00 13.97
CA THR A 63 -15.25 -13.39 13.16
C THR A 63 -16.49 -14.29 13.06
N ASP A 64 -16.34 -15.59 13.28
CA ASP A 64 -17.45 -16.53 13.41
C ASP A 64 -17.96 -16.59 14.85
N MET A 65 -17.05 -16.53 15.85
CA MET A 65 -17.42 -16.40 17.26
C MET A 65 -18.21 -15.12 17.55
N GLU A 66 -17.98 -14.03 16.80
CA GLU A 66 -18.80 -12.81 16.85
C GLU A 66 -20.25 -13.03 16.40
N LYS A 67 -20.51 -13.95 15.47
CA LYS A 67 -21.89 -14.30 15.05
C LYS A 67 -22.62 -15.06 16.14
N GLU A 68 -21.87 -15.86 16.90
CA GLU A 68 -22.38 -16.78 17.92
C GLU A 68 -22.51 -16.17 19.33
N LEU A 69 -21.76 -15.12 19.64
CA LEU A 69 -21.72 -14.45 20.95
C LEU A 69 -22.03 -12.95 20.88
N GLY A 70 -21.97 -12.32 19.71
CA GLY A 70 -22.23 -10.90 19.51
C GLY A 70 -21.25 -9.99 20.26
N ASP A 71 -21.74 -8.83 20.70
CA ASP A 71 -20.97 -7.79 21.40
C ASP A 71 -20.36 -8.26 22.73
N LYS A 72 -20.73 -9.44 23.23
CA LYS A 72 -20.14 -10.09 24.41
C LYS A 72 -18.64 -10.38 24.28
N LEU A 73 -18.10 -10.37 23.06
CA LEU A 73 -16.66 -10.53 22.80
C LEU A 73 -15.97 -9.17 22.66
N ILE A 74 -15.08 -8.86 23.62
CA ILE A 74 -14.21 -7.67 23.57
C ILE A 74 -12.78 -8.05 23.16
N PRO A 75 -12.08 -7.22 22.36
CA PRO A 75 -10.69 -7.46 22.00
C PRO A 75 -9.77 -7.18 23.20
N ASP A 76 -8.79 -8.05 23.45
CA ASP A 76 -7.79 -7.89 24.50
C ASP A 76 -6.36 -7.79 23.97
N ASN A 77 -5.54 -7.00 24.65
CA ASN A 77 -4.19 -6.62 24.21
C ASN A 77 -3.11 -7.46 24.90
N VAL A 78 -2.99 -8.71 24.44
CA VAL A 78 -1.97 -9.68 24.92
C VAL A 78 -0.59 -9.48 24.30
N ASP A 79 0.42 -10.18 24.84
CA ASP A 79 1.83 -10.14 24.44
C ASP A 79 2.18 -10.99 23.21
N TYR A 80 1.24 -11.78 22.67
CA TYR A 80 1.45 -12.69 21.55
C TYR A 80 0.51 -12.45 20.36
N PHE A 81 0.86 -13.00 19.20
CA PHE A 81 -0.02 -13.17 18.05
C PHE A 81 -0.84 -14.46 18.19
N THR A 82 -2.11 -14.43 17.78
CA THR A 82 -2.99 -15.61 17.81
C THR A 82 -3.24 -16.14 16.40
N LEU A 83 -3.27 -17.46 16.24
CA LEU A 83 -3.35 -18.14 14.95
C LEU A 83 -4.26 -19.36 15.05
N ASN A 84 -5.45 -19.22 14.48
CA ASN A 84 -6.53 -20.22 14.52
C ASN A 84 -6.55 -20.99 13.19
N SER A 85 -6.81 -22.29 13.22
CA SER A 85 -6.72 -23.12 12.02
C SER A 85 -7.86 -22.83 11.02
N TYR A 86 -9.00 -22.33 11.50
CA TYR A 86 -10.08 -21.77 10.68
C TYR A 86 -9.77 -20.40 10.05
N ASP A 87 -8.73 -19.69 10.52
CA ASP A 87 -8.28 -18.43 9.91
C ASP A 87 -7.34 -18.67 8.69
N CYS A 88 -7.15 -19.92 8.26
CA CYS A 88 -6.24 -20.33 7.18
C CYS A 88 -6.95 -21.10 6.07
N ILE A 89 -6.54 -20.90 4.81
CA ILE A 89 -7.04 -21.70 3.66
C ILE A 89 -6.62 -23.17 3.79
N ASN A 90 -5.41 -23.41 4.30
CA ASN A 90 -4.96 -24.73 4.74
C ASN A 90 -4.84 -24.72 6.28
N PRO A 91 -5.73 -25.39 7.03
CA PRO A 91 -5.67 -25.45 8.49
C PRO A 91 -4.30 -25.91 9.03
N ALA A 92 -3.65 -26.87 8.36
CA ALA A 92 -2.35 -27.40 8.80
C ALA A 92 -1.20 -26.36 8.74
N ASN A 93 -1.37 -25.25 7.99
CA ASN A 93 -0.39 -24.17 8.00
C ASN A 93 -0.37 -23.42 9.35
N ALA A 94 -1.50 -23.36 10.07
CA ALA A 94 -1.56 -22.73 11.39
C ALA A 94 -0.66 -23.45 12.40
N ASP A 95 -0.68 -24.79 12.37
CA ASP A 95 0.08 -25.63 13.28
C ASP A 95 1.54 -25.76 12.84
N LEU A 96 1.83 -25.66 11.54
CA LEU A 96 3.19 -25.54 11.04
C LEU A 96 3.88 -24.23 11.48
N VAL A 97 3.19 -23.08 11.41
CA VAL A 97 3.72 -21.80 11.92
C VAL A 97 4.01 -21.89 13.43
N LYS A 98 3.09 -22.47 14.21
CA LYS A 98 3.33 -22.70 15.66
C LYS A 98 4.54 -23.61 15.88
N LYS A 99 4.64 -24.74 15.16
CA LYS A 99 5.75 -25.69 15.28
C LYS A 99 7.12 -25.08 14.96
N LEU A 100 7.18 -24.11 14.04
CA LEU A 100 8.44 -23.47 13.63
C LEU A 100 8.81 -22.24 14.47
N TYR A 101 7.83 -21.48 14.97
CA TYR A 101 8.07 -20.11 15.48
C TYR A 101 7.37 -19.77 16.81
N ALA A 102 6.63 -20.69 17.44
CA ALA A 102 6.14 -20.46 18.80
C ALA A 102 7.27 -20.56 19.83
N ASP A 103 7.17 -19.74 20.87
CA ASP A 103 8.00 -19.82 22.07
C ASP A 103 7.73 -21.13 22.85
N PRO A 104 8.57 -21.53 23.82
CA PRO A 104 8.38 -22.75 24.60
C PRO A 104 7.07 -22.86 25.41
N ASP A 105 6.32 -21.76 25.58
CA ASP A 105 4.97 -21.74 26.17
C ASP A 105 3.84 -21.89 25.13
N GLY A 106 4.18 -22.22 23.88
CA GLY A 106 3.26 -22.40 22.76
C GLY A 106 2.72 -21.12 22.13
N ARG A 107 3.20 -19.94 22.56
CA ARG A 107 2.71 -18.64 22.07
C ARG A 107 3.64 -18.06 21.02
N LEU A 108 3.06 -17.38 20.02
CA LEU A 108 3.80 -16.77 18.92
C LEU A 108 4.07 -15.29 19.23
N ARG A 109 5.20 -14.94 19.86
CA ARG A 109 5.55 -13.52 20.14
C ARG A 109 6.34 -12.85 19.03
N SER A 110 7.09 -13.63 18.24
CA SER A 110 7.84 -13.14 17.08
C SER A 110 7.91 -14.18 15.97
N MET A 111 8.05 -13.74 14.72
CA MET A 111 8.25 -14.63 13.57
C MET A 111 9.10 -13.93 12.50
N PRO A 112 10.01 -14.65 11.82
CA PRO A 112 10.65 -14.14 10.62
C PRO A 112 9.61 -14.01 9.50
N VAL A 113 9.68 -12.93 8.75
CA VAL A 113 8.78 -12.66 7.62
C VAL A 113 9.57 -12.16 6.43
N TYR A 114 9.10 -12.36 5.21
CA TYR A 114 9.64 -11.67 4.03
C TYR A 114 8.50 -11.06 3.20
N PHE A 115 8.84 -10.10 2.34
CA PHE A 115 7.85 -9.38 1.53
C PHE A 115 7.99 -9.75 0.05
N ALA A 116 6.86 -9.77 -0.66
CA ALA A 116 6.79 -10.15 -2.08
C ALA A 116 6.85 -8.96 -3.05
N MET A 117 6.73 -7.73 -2.53
CA MET A 117 6.62 -6.47 -3.29
C MET A 117 7.59 -5.43 -2.72
N ASN A 118 7.92 -4.37 -3.48
CA ASN A 118 8.78 -3.27 -3.01
C ASN A 118 7.96 -2.08 -2.49
N GLU A 119 6.70 -2.02 -2.94
CA GLU A 119 5.73 -0.97 -2.74
C GLU A 119 5.20 -1.07 -1.31
N TRP A 120 5.86 -0.39 -0.37
CA TRP A 120 5.52 -0.50 1.06
C TRP A 120 4.04 -0.21 1.35
N TRP A 121 3.36 0.61 0.53
CA TRP A 121 1.93 0.88 0.67
C TRP A 121 1.04 -0.31 0.32
N ASN A 122 1.45 -1.19 -0.59
CA ASN A 122 0.77 -2.46 -0.89
C ASN A 122 1.08 -3.54 0.16
N LEU A 123 2.25 -3.48 0.79
CA LEU A 123 2.59 -4.34 1.94
C LEU A 123 1.80 -3.97 3.20
N ILE A 124 1.58 -2.67 3.45
CA ILE A 124 0.86 -2.17 4.63
C ILE A 124 -0.29 -1.19 4.32
N PRO A 125 -1.32 -1.61 3.55
CA PRO A 125 -2.42 -0.72 3.19
C PRO A 125 -3.27 -0.38 4.42
N HIS A 126 -3.50 0.91 4.61
CA HIS A 126 -4.20 1.47 5.77
C HIS A 126 -5.07 2.66 5.38
N ARG A 127 -6.26 2.73 5.99
CA ARG A 127 -7.27 3.75 5.70
C ARG A 127 -8.24 3.91 6.87
N LEU A 128 -8.93 5.04 6.95
CA LEU A 128 -10.15 5.15 7.73
C LEU A 128 -11.28 4.38 7.01
N CYS A 129 -12.17 3.73 7.75
CA CYS A 129 -13.34 3.03 7.21
C CYS A 129 -14.53 3.21 8.15
N CYS A 130 -15.69 3.57 7.59
CA CYS A 130 -16.99 3.59 8.24
C CYS A 130 -17.86 2.49 7.62
N TYR A 131 -18.45 1.64 8.43
CA TYR A 131 -19.34 0.56 8.00
C TYR A 131 -20.77 0.86 8.48
N GLY A 132 -21.74 0.77 7.58
CA GLY A 132 -23.17 0.94 7.89
C GLY A 132 -23.82 -0.40 8.24
N SER A 133 -24.73 -0.38 9.21
CA SER A 133 -25.29 -1.57 9.90
C SER A 133 -25.95 -2.62 9.00
N THR A 134 -26.34 -2.26 7.77
CA THR A 134 -27.06 -3.15 6.83
C THR A 134 -26.49 -3.20 5.41
N ARG A 135 -25.67 -2.21 5.00
CA ARG A 135 -25.20 -2.07 3.60
C ARG A 135 -23.68 -2.28 3.42
N GLY A 136 -22.96 -2.64 4.49
CA GLY A 136 -21.51 -2.88 4.44
C GLY A 136 -20.70 -1.60 4.53
N LEU A 137 -19.62 -1.48 3.74
CA LEU A 137 -18.72 -0.32 3.77
C LEU A 137 -19.45 0.94 3.28
N LYS A 138 -19.65 1.91 4.18
CA LYS A 138 -20.35 3.18 3.93
C LYS A 138 -19.39 4.23 3.34
N HIS A 139 -18.22 4.38 3.95
CA HIS A 139 -17.16 5.29 3.50
C HIS A 139 -15.78 4.68 3.74
N ARG A 140 -14.80 5.01 2.90
CA ARG A 140 -13.38 4.69 3.11
C ARG A 140 -12.49 5.89 2.77
N SER A 141 -11.41 6.10 3.51
CA SER A 141 -10.39 7.06 3.04
C SER A 141 -9.52 6.43 1.95
N SER A 142 -9.08 7.26 1.02
CA SER A 142 -8.05 6.98 0.02
C SER A 142 -7.12 8.19 -0.10
N PHE A 143 -6.09 8.10 -0.93
CA PHE A 143 -5.19 9.20 -1.23
C PHE A 143 -5.21 9.51 -2.73
N GLU A 144 -5.43 10.78 -3.08
CA GLU A 144 -5.17 11.26 -4.42
C GLU A 144 -3.78 11.88 -4.46
N TYR A 145 -3.00 11.51 -5.47
CA TYR A 145 -1.62 11.96 -5.67
C TYR A 145 -1.58 12.94 -6.83
N GLU A 146 -1.21 14.19 -6.54
CA GLU A 146 -1.00 15.21 -7.56
C GLU A 146 0.43 15.03 -8.12
N ARG A 147 0.58 15.07 -9.44
CA ARG A 147 1.85 14.80 -10.13
C ARG A 147 2.37 16.04 -10.87
N ASP A 148 3.69 16.19 -10.91
CA ASP A 148 4.35 17.21 -11.74
C ASP A 148 4.36 16.82 -13.24
N ASP A 149 4.77 17.76 -14.09
CA ASP A 149 4.94 17.54 -15.55
C ASP A 149 5.94 16.42 -15.89
N GLY A 150 6.77 16.01 -14.92
CA GLY A 150 7.70 14.87 -15.00
C GLY A 150 7.10 13.55 -14.49
N GLY A 151 5.81 13.51 -14.16
CA GLY A 151 5.08 12.35 -13.66
C GLY A 151 5.40 11.96 -12.21
N ARG A 152 6.21 12.74 -11.48
CA ARG A 152 6.57 12.47 -10.08
C ARG A 152 5.45 12.94 -9.17
N ILE A 153 5.25 12.28 -8.03
CA ILE A 153 4.29 12.73 -7.02
C ILE A 153 4.82 14.03 -6.40
N ALA A 154 4.08 15.12 -6.60
CA ALA A 154 4.41 16.45 -6.11
C ALA A 154 3.73 16.75 -4.77
N ASP A 155 2.46 16.33 -4.62
CA ASP A 155 1.70 16.41 -3.37
C ASP A 155 0.68 15.27 -3.26
N TYR A 156 0.02 15.12 -2.11
CA TYR A 156 -1.06 14.16 -1.92
C TYR A 156 -2.12 14.66 -0.93
N ARG A 157 -3.39 14.40 -1.25
CA ARG A 157 -4.55 14.77 -0.40
C ARG A 157 -5.35 13.53 -0.01
N MET A 158 -5.92 13.54 1.19
CA MET A 158 -6.82 12.48 1.63
C MET A 158 -8.23 12.73 1.08
N VAL A 159 -8.83 11.71 0.48
CA VAL A 159 -10.20 11.75 -0.04
C VAL A 159 -11.08 10.70 0.63
N CYS A 160 -12.35 11.01 0.78
CA CYS A 160 -13.39 10.14 1.29
C CYS A 160 -14.13 9.56 0.10
N GLU A 161 -13.95 8.26 -0.13
CA GLU A 161 -14.64 7.51 -1.17
C GLU A 161 -15.92 6.88 -0.59
N THR A 162 -17.05 7.19 -1.21
CA THR A 162 -18.38 6.66 -0.88
C THR A 162 -18.89 5.85 -2.07
N PRO A 163 -19.44 4.63 -1.89
CA PRO A 163 -20.00 3.87 -3.00
C PRO A 163 -21.11 4.66 -3.69
N GLU A 164 -21.15 4.63 -5.02
CA GLU A 164 -22.26 5.19 -5.79
C GLU A 164 -23.56 4.43 -5.52
N GLU A 165 -24.68 5.17 -5.49
CA GLU A 165 -26.02 4.57 -5.46
C GLU A 165 -26.35 4.00 -6.84
N LEU A 166 -27.00 2.83 -6.87
CA LEU A 166 -27.29 2.13 -8.11
C LEU A 166 -28.74 2.31 -8.55
N GLU A 167 -28.91 2.63 -9.83
CA GLU A 167 -30.20 2.57 -10.53
C GLU A 167 -30.74 1.13 -10.49
N ALA A 168 -31.93 0.95 -9.92
CA ALA A 168 -32.55 -0.37 -9.77
C ALA A 168 -32.78 -1.02 -11.14
N GLY A 169 -32.43 -2.31 -11.27
CA GLY A 169 -32.54 -3.08 -12.52
C GLY A 169 -31.36 -2.96 -13.48
N LYS A 170 -30.45 -2.00 -13.29
CA LYS A 170 -29.26 -1.82 -14.15
C LYS A 170 -28.11 -2.71 -13.67
N LYS A 171 -27.56 -3.53 -14.57
CA LYS A 171 -26.31 -4.27 -14.33
C LYS A 171 -25.12 -3.37 -14.65
N LEU A 172 -24.14 -3.31 -13.75
CA LEU A 172 -22.88 -2.60 -13.96
C LEU A 172 -21.73 -3.60 -14.07
N PHE A 173 -20.90 -3.41 -15.09
CA PHE A 173 -19.64 -4.11 -15.27
C PHE A 173 -18.55 -3.43 -14.42
N GLY A 174 -17.58 -4.18 -13.89
CA GLY A 174 -16.55 -3.64 -12.99
C GLY A 174 -17.02 -3.29 -11.56
N GLY A 175 -18.30 -3.43 -11.24
CA GLY A 175 -18.84 -3.22 -9.89
C GLY A 175 -19.48 -1.85 -9.67
N ARG A 176 -19.17 -1.20 -8.54
CA ARG A 176 -19.71 0.12 -8.17
C ARG A 176 -18.63 1.19 -8.24
N GLY A 177 -18.97 2.34 -8.83
CA GLY A 177 -18.14 3.54 -8.77
C GLY A 177 -18.08 4.15 -7.37
N TRP A 178 -17.25 5.19 -7.22
CA TRP A 178 -16.89 5.79 -5.95
C TRP A 178 -16.92 7.31 -6.02
N ILE A 179 -17.92 7.91 -5.38
CA ILE A 179 -18.01 9.36 -5.20
C ILE A 179 -16.89 9.80 -4.27
N ARG A 180 -16.02 10.69 -4.75
CA ARG A 180 -14.92 11.28 -3.97
C ARG A 180 -15.27 12.65 -3.43
N LYS A 181 -14.88 12.91 -2.18
CA LYS A 181 -14.95 14.22 -1.50
C LYS A 181 -13.67 14.43 -0.68
N PRO A 182 -13.29 15.67 -0.30
CA PRO A 182 -12.19 15.88 0.64
C PRO A 182 -12.41 15.10 1.96
N CYS A 183 -11.36 14.47 2.50
CA CYS A 183 -11.41 13.79 3.80
C CYS A 183 -10.65 14.59 4.85
N ASP A 184 -11.41 15.35 5.65
CA ASP A 184 -10.92 15.92 6.90
C ASP A 184 -11.56 15.18 8.09
N PRO A 185 -10.78 14.44 8.90
CA PRO A 185 -11.27 13.80 10.11
C PRO A 185 -11.76 14.78 11.19
N GLU A 186 -11.25 16.02 11.22
CA GLU A 186 -11.58 16.98 12.27
C GLU A 186 -13.02 17.51 12.12
N SER A 187 -13.47 17.78 10.89
CA SER A 187 -14.87 18.13 10.59
C SER A 187 -15.81 16.94 10.26
N CYS A 188 -15.29 15.72 10.10
CA CYS A 188 -16.10 14.55 9.73
C CYS A 188 -16.96 14.00 10.88
N THR A 189 -18.29 14.14 10.79
CA THR A 189 -19.27 13.64 11.78
C THR A 189 -19.06 12.18 12.17
N GLU A 190 -18.87 11.29 11.20
CA GLU A 190 -18.69 9.85 11.41
C GLU A 190 -17.37 9.53 12.13
N TYR A 191 -16.33 10.35 11.93
CA TYR A 191 -15.08 10.20 12.66
C TYR A 191 -15.21 10.70 14.11
N GLN A 192 -15.82 11.87 14.31
CA GLN A 192 -16.08 12.44 15.64
C GLN A 192 -17.05 11.60 16.50
N LYS A 193 -17.87 10.75 15.88
CA LYS A 193 -18.72 9.75 16.55
C LYS A 193 -18.07 8.37 16.77
N GLU A 194 -16.80 8.22 16.41
CA GLU A 194 -16.08 6.93 16.45
C GLU A 194 -16.69 5.84 15.51
N GLU A 195 -17.54 6.21 14.55
CA GLU A 195 -18.12 5.31 13.52
C GLU A 195 -17.12 5.03 12.38
N CYS A 196 -16.26 6.00 12.07
CA CYS A 196 -15.19 5.88 11.08
C CYS A 196 -13.84 5.60 11.78
N ARG A 197 -13.31 4.37 11.64
CA ARG A 197 -12.15 3.89 12.41
C ARG A 197 -10.96 3.56 11.51
N PHE A 198 -9.76 3.66 12.07
CA PHE A 198 -8.52 3.24 11.40
C PHE A 198 -8.51 1.72 11.17
N SER A 199 -8.32 1.31 9.92
CA SER A 199 -8.24 -0.08 9.47
C SER A 199 -6.96 -0.27 8.65
N GLY A 200 -6.01 -1.02 9.19
CA GLY A 200 -4.77 -1.41 8.53
C GLY A 200 -4.68 -2.92 8.32
N ARG A 201 -3.93 -3.33 7.30
CA ARG A 201 -3.46 -4.71 7.09
C ARG A 201 -1.94 -4.70 6.94
N ILE A 202 -1.31 -5.81 7.30
CA ILE A 202 0.11 -6.07 7.11
C ILE A 202 0.20 -7.37 6.32
N TYR A 203 0.63 -7.32 5.06
CA TYR A 203 0.78 -8.47 4.18
C TYR A 203 2.25 -8.90 4.09
N PHE A 204 2.50 -10.20 4.25
CA PHE A 204 3.84 -10.77 4.29
C PHE A 204 3.82 -12.27 3.96
N MET A 205 5.00 -12.84 3.80
CA MET A 205 5.23 -14.28 3.66
C MET A 205 6.00 -14.77 4.89
N ILE A 206 5.86 -16.04 5.26
CA ILE A 206 6.59 -16.67 6.37
C ILE A 206 7.49 -17.77 5.77
N PRO A 207 8.79 -17.82 6.08
CA PRO A 207 9.68 -18.90 5.62
C PRO A 207 9.17 -20.30 6.03
N GLY A 208 9.50 -21.31 5.24
CA GLY A 208 9.13 -22.72 5.52
C GLY A 208 7.64 -23.08 5.35
N ILE A 209 6.75 -22.10 5.17
CA ILE A 209 5.30 -22.35 5.01
C ILE A 209 4.92 -22.60 3.55
N LYS A 210 4.14 -23.66 3.30
CA LYS A 210 3.67 -24.02 1.96
C LYS A 210 2.39 -23.26 1.59
N GLY A 211 2.36 -22.63 0.41
CA GLY A 211 1.17 -22.01 -0.16
C GLY A 211 1.50 -20.82 -1.07
N MET A 212 0.60 -20.49 -2.01
CA MET A 212 0.75 -19.34 -2.91
C MET A 212 -0.25 -18.24 -2.55
N GLY A 213 0.27 -17.16 -1.98
CA GLY A 213 -0.43 -15.98 -1.45
C GLY A 213 0.14 -15.57 -0.09
N SER A 214 -0.23 -14.39 0.40
CA SER A 214 0.35 -13.78 1.61
C SER A 214 -0.38 -14.17 2.89
N TRP A 215 0.34 -14.18 4.00
CA TRP A 215 -0.24 -14.02 5.33
C TRP A 215 -0.67 -12.57 5.55
N VAL A 216 -1.69 -12.37 6.40
CA VAL A 216 -2.14 -11.03 6.80
C VAL A 216 -2.31 -10.88 8.31
N ILE A 217 -1.85 -9.76 8.85
CA ILE A 217 -2.26 -9.28 10.18
C ILE A 217 -3.15 -8.04 10.02
N PRO A 218 -4.47 -8.13 10.28
CA PRO A 218 -5.34 -6.97 10.37
C PRO A 218 -5.09 -6.22 11.69
N THR A 219 -5.04 -4.90 11.67
CA THR A 219 -4.74 -4.09 12.85
C THR A 219 -5.44 -2.73 12.85
N GLY A 220 -6.02 -2.35 13.99
CA GLY A 220 -6.48 -0.99 14.27
C GLY A 220 -5.40 -0.08 14.89
N SER A 221 -4.18 -0.60 15.11
CA SER A 221 -3.12 0.13 15.82
C SER A 221 -2.36 1.07 14.87
N TRP A 222 -2.77 2.34 14.83
CA TRP A 222 -2.06 3.42 14.13
C TRP A 222 -0.58 3.50 14.53
N TYR A 223 -0.27 3.35 15.82
CA TYR A 223 1.11 3.36 16.33
C TYR A 223 1.96 2.23 15.75
N SER A 224 1.41 1.01 15.68
CA SER A 224 2.08 -0.13 15.03
C SER A 224 2.34 0.19 13.56
N MET A 225 1.31 0.66 12.84
CA MET A 225 1.42 0.93 11.40
C MET A 225 2.42 2.05 11.09
N LYS A 226 2.50 3.08 11.95
CA LYS A 226 3.48 4.17 11.84
C LYS A 226 4.92 3.69 12.05
N ARG A 227 5.16 2.71 12.93
CA ARG A 227 6.48 2.07 13.09
C ARG A 227 6.84 1.23 11.87
N LEU A 228 5.95 0.32 11.45
CA LEU A 228 6.14 -0.51 10.26
C LEU A 228 6.44 0.33 9.00
N LYS A 229 5.68 1.41 8.77
CA LYS A 229 5.93 2.35 7.67
C LYS A 229 7.31 2.99 7.72
N LYS A 230 7.83 3.29 8.92
CA LYS A 230 9.20 3.82 9.08
C LYS A 230 10.23 2.74 8.72
N THR A 231 10.17 1.53 9.31
CA THR A 231 11.13 0.46 9.01
C THR A 231 11.15 0.12 7.51
N LEU A 232 9.97 -0.08 6.89
CA LEU A 232 9.86 -0.41 5.47
C LEU A 232 10.42 0.69 4.55
N ARG A 233 10.08 1.96 4.81
CA ARG A 233 10.56 3.09 4.02
C ARG A 233 12.07 3.29 4.18
N ASP A 234 12.60 3.16 5.39
CA ASP A 234 14.01 3.39 5.66
C ASP A 234 14.86 2.26 5.04
N MET A 235 14.37 1.00 5.03
CA MET A 235 14.98 -0.10 4.28
C MET A 235 14.86 0.06 2.75
N TYR A 236 13.72 0.55 2.26
CA TYR A 236 13.54 0.90 0.84
C TYR A 236 14.56 1.95 0.38
N GLN A 237 14.89 2.93 1.23
CA GLN A 237 15.93 3.92 0.94
C GLN A 237 17.34 3.30 0.95
N LEU A 238 17.68 2.49 1.96
CA LEU A 238 19.00 1.87 2.09
C LEU A 238 19.34 0.85 1.00
N THR A 239 18.33 0.18 0.43
CA THR A 239 18.49 -0.86 -0.61
C THR A 239 18.10 -0.37 -2.01
N ASN A 240 18.10 0.95 -2.22
CA ASN A 240 17.83 1.61 -3.51
C ASN A 240 16.51 1.17 -4.18
N GLY A 241 15.44 1.11 -3.38
CA GLY A 241 14.07 0.82 -3.82
C GLY A 241 13.60 -0.62 -3.62
N ARG A 242 14.34 -1.47 -2.88
CA ARG A 242 13.98 -2.88 -2.70
C ARG A 242 13.30 -3.15 -1.34
N ILE A 243 12.31 -4.04 -1.35
CA ILE A 243 11.82 -4.77 -0.16
C ILE A 243 11.52 -6.23 -0.51
N ALA A 244 11.13 -6.48 -1.78
CA ALA A 244 10.81 -7.81 -2.28
C ALA A 244 12.01 -8.76 -2.18
N TYR A 245 11.83 -9.85 -1.44
CA TYR A 245 12.84 -10.91 -1.24
C TYR A 245 14.21 -10.34 -0.81
N LEU A 246 14.19 -9.39 0.13
CA LEU A 246 15.38 -9.04 0.91
C LEU A 246 15.68 -10.19 1.89
N LEU A 247 16.68 -10.99 1.53
CA LEU A 247 17.22 -12.09 2.30
C LEU A 247 18.72 -11.82 2.53
N HIS A 248 19.28 -12.40 3.57
CA HIS A 248 20.70 -12.31 3.85
C HIS A 248 21.22 -13.67 4.28
N LYS A 249 22.28 -14.16 3.64
CA LYS A 249 22.82 -15.53 3.83
C LYS A 249 21.73 -16.64 3.66
N GLY A 250 20.65 -16.33 2.93
CA GLY A 250 19.49 -17.21 2.71
C GLY A 250 18.32 -17.02 3.68
N GLU A 251 18.54 -16.35 4.82
CA GLU A 251 17.53 -16.10 5.85
C GLU A 251 16.81 -14.76 5.63
N SER A 252 15.66 -14.54 6.27
CA SER A 252 15.01 -13.22 6.20
C SER A 252 15.61 -12.25 7.21
N ILE A 253 15.88 -11.03 6.75
CA ILE A 253 16.34 -9.92 7.60
C ILE A 253 15.24 -9.34 8.50
N PHE A 254 13.97 -9.61 8.18
CA PHE A 254 12.81 -8.99 8.82
C PHE A 254 12.13 -9.92 9.83
N VAL A 255 11.86 -9.40 11.03
CA VAL A 255 11.12 -10.12 12.09
C VAL A 255 9.95 -9.26 12.57
N LEU A 256 8.72 -9.77 12.42
CA LEU A 256 7.56 -9.21 13.11
C LEU A 256 7.55 -9.68 14.56
N ARG A 257 7.29 -8.76 15.49
CA ARG A 257 7.30 -9.04 16.93
C ARG A 257 6.28 -8.21 17.69
N LYS A 258 5.91 -8.70 18.87
CA LYS A 258 5.06 -8.01 19.83
C LYS A 258 5.93 -7.24 20.84
N VAL A 259 5.77 -5.92 20.92
CA VAL A 259 6.61 -5.05 21.75
C VAL A 259 5.74 -4.26 22.74
N LYS A 260 6.01 -4.40 24.03
CA LYS A 260 5.35 -3.60 25.07
C LYS A 260 5.83 -2.15 24.99
N ALA A 261 4.92 -1.22 24.76
CA ALA A 261 5.22 0.21 24.63
C ALA A 261 4.21 1.06 25.41
N THR A 262 4.70 2.13 26.04
CA THR A 262 3.83 3.20 26.53
C THR A 262 3.57 4.18 25.39
N VAL A 263 2.30 4.46 25.10
CA VAL A 263 1.88 5.43 24.08
C VAL A 263 1.04 6.56 24.70
N PRO A 264 1.03 7.76 24.10
CA PRO A 264 0.01 8.75 24.41
C PRO A 264 -1.34 8.33 23.80
N SER A 265 -2.39 8.51 24.58
CA SER A 265 -3.80 8.28 24.21
C SER A 265 -4.61 9.44 24.74
N ILE A 266 -5.18 10.23 23.84
CA ILE A 266 -6.05 11.36 24.21
C ILE A 266 -7.34 10.82 24.82
N ASP A 267 -7.78 11.38 25.94
CA ASP A 267 -9.14 11.28 26.46
C ASP A 267 -9.93 12.47 25.91
N TRP A 268 -10.66 12.26 24.81
CA TRP A 268 -11.39 13.32 24.11
C TRP A 268 -12.55 13.91 24.94
N LYS A 269 -12.98 13.25 26.02
CA LYS A 269 -14.01 13.78 26.93
C LYS A 269 -13.46 14.80 27.92
N LYS A 270 -12.13 14.82 28.11
CA LYS A 270 -11.43 15.76 29.01
C LYS A 270 -10.43 16.67 28.31
N GLY A 271 -9.99 16.33 27.10
CA GLY A 271 -8.86 16.96 26.42
C GLY A 271 -7.48 16.53 26.95
N GLU A 272 -7.42 15.55 27.86
CA GLU A 272 -6.20 15.13 28.55
C GLU A 272 -5.41 14.09 27.73
N THR A 273 -4.07 14.19 27.72
CA THR A 273 -3.22 13.12 27.18
C THR A 273 -2.88 12.10 28.26
N THR A 274 -3.50 10.91 28.19
CA THR A 274 -3.21 9.78 29.09
C THR A 274 -2.11 8.89 28.51
N MET A 275 -1.16 8.43 29.33
CA MET A 275 -0.15 7.47 28.90
C MET A 275 -0.63 6.03 29.18
N ARG A 276 -0.74 5.20 28.14
CA ARG A 276 -1.26 3.82 28.23
C ARG A 276 -0.21 2.82 27.77
N GLN A 277 -0.01 1.75 28.54
CA GLN A 277 0.83 0.63 28.11
C GLN A 277 0.03 -0.30 27.20
N GLN A 278 0.60 -0.68 26.06
CA GLN A 278 0.04 -1.68 25.15
C GLN A 278 1.13 -2.43 24.39
N PHE A 279 0.84 -3.68 24.00
CA PHE A 279 1.65 -4.47 23.10
C PHE A 279 1.35 -4.09 21.65
N LEU A 280 2.28 -3.35 21.04
CA LEU A 280 2.28 -3.00 19.62
C LEU A 280 2.79 -4.17 18.76
N ILE A 281 2.46 -4.12 17.47
CA ILE A 281 3.17 -4.88 16.44
C ILE A 281 4.36 -4.01 16.01
N ASP A 282 5.54 -4.59 15.97
CA ASP A 282 6.74 -3.95 15.44
C ASP A 282 7.40 -4.82 14.36
N LEU A 283 8.09 -4.17 13.43
CA LEU A 283 8.89 -4.81 12.40
C LEU A 283 10.34 -4.41 12.64
N ASP A 284 11.15 -5.38 13.03
CA ASP A 284 12.58 -5.21 13.30
C ASP A 284 13.45 -5.79 12.17
N VAL A 285 14.69 -5.33 12.09
CA VAL A 285 15.69 -5.80 11.12
C VAL A 285 16.85 -6.43 11.90
N VAL A 286 17.03 -7.75 11.77
CA VAL A 286 17.96 -8.53 12.62
C VAL A 286 19.39 -8.65 12.07
N VAL A 287 19.69 -7.92 10.99
CA VAL A 287 20.99 -7.85 10.30
C VAL A 287 21.41 -6.38 10.20
N ASP A 288 22.70 -6.07 10.17
CA ASP A 288 23.18 -4.71 9.88
C ASP A 288 22.59 -4.22 8.54
N PRO A 289 21.77 -3.15 8.52
CA PRO A 289 21.22 -2.62 7.28
C PRO A 289 22.29 -2.19 6.26
N LEU A 290 23.52 -1.91 6.69
CA LEU A 290 24.66 -1.63 5.81
C LEU A 290 25.26 -2.91 5.19
N GLU A 291 25.19 -4.07 5.84
CA GLU A 291 25.55 -5.35 5.22
C GLU A 291 24.54 -5.69 4.11
N VAL A 292 23.25 -5.50 4.38
CA VAL A 292 22.17 -5.66 3.38
C VAL A 292 22.33 -4.68 2.22
N ALA A 293 22.57 -3.39 2.50
CA ALA A 293 22.76 -2.37 1.46
C ALA A 293 23.96 -2.67 0.55
N ARG A 294 25.05 -3.25 1.08
CA ARG A 294 26.20 -3.72 0.30
C ARG A 294 25.86 -4.96 -0.53
N GLU A 295 25.14 -5.93 0.03
CA GLU A 295 24.79 -7.17 -0.68
C GLU A 295 23.87 -6.92 -1.90
N TYR A 296 23.01 -5.90 -1.81
CA TYR A 296 22.08 -5.47 -2.85
C TYR A 296 22.56 -4.23 -3.63
N SER A 297 23.83 -3.83 -3.51
CA SER A 297 24.38 -2.68 -4.24
C SER A 297 24.38 -2.93 -5.76
N VAL A 298 24.41 -1.84 -6.56
CA VAL A 298 24.41 -1.94 -8.03
C VAL A 298 25.62 -2.74 -8.52
N GLU A 299 26.78 -2.54 -7.90
CA GLU A 299 28.03 -3.25 -8.21
C GLU A 299 27.91 -4.74 -7.90
N LYS A 300 27.37 -5.12 -6.73
CA LYS A 300 27.21 -6.52 -6.33
C LYS A 300 26.13 -7.24 -7.11
N MET A 301 25.03 -6.57 -7.45
CA MET A 301 23.99 -7.12 -8.32
C MET A 301 24.48 -7.27 -9.77
N LEU A 302 25.32 -6.36 -10.27
CA LEU A 302 25.97 -6.46 -11.57
C LEU A 302 27.07 -7.54 -11.59
N GLU A 303 27.77 -7.78 -10.48
CA GLU A 303 28.68 -8.92 -10.31
C GLU A 303 27.91 -10.26 -10.32
N LYS A 304 26.84 -10.37 -9.53
CA LYS A 304 25.92 -11.53 -9.52
C LYS A 304 25.38 -11.79 -10.93
N GLY A 305 24.96 -10.74 -11.65
CA GLY A 305 24.49 -10.81 -13.04
C GLY A 305 25.55 -11.26 -14.05
N LYS A 306 26.78 -10.77 -13.94
CA LYS A 306 27.92 -11.24 -14.77
C LYS A 306 28.20 -12.73 -14.55
N ARG A 307 28.25 -13.19 -13.30
CA ARG A 307 28.46 -14.61 -12.97
C ARG A 307 27.36 -15.49 -13.57
N ALA A 308 26.09 -15.07 -13.44
CA ALA A 308 24.95 -15.78 -14.02
C ALA A 308 25.02 -15.82 -15.57
N LEU A 309 25.38 -14.70 -16.21
CA LEU A 309 25.61 -14.65 -17.65
C LEU A 309 26.71 -15.64 -18.08
N THR A 310 27.85 -15.67 -17.38
CA THR A 310 28.94 -16.62 -17.68
C THR A 310 28.46 -18.06 -17.67
N VAL A 311 27.69 -18.47 -16.66
CA VAL A 311 27.12 -19.84 -16.57
C VAL A 311 26.17 -20.12 -17.73
N LEU A 312 25.28 -19.18 -18.08
CA LEU A 312 24.34 -19.34 -19.20
C LEU A 312 25.05 -19.38 -20.57
N THR A 313 26.14 -18.63 -20.77
CA THR A 313 26.92 -18.62 -22.02
C THR A 313 27.94 -19.76 -22.12
N ALA A 314 28.33 -20.38 -21.00
CA ALA A 314 29.20 -21.55 -21.02
C ALA A 314 28.51 -22.75 -21.70
N GLY A 315 27.18 -22.84 -21.63
CA GLY A 315 26.37 -23.88 -22.25
C GLY A 315 26.28 -23.85 -23.79
N THR A 316 26.90 -22.88 -24.48
CA THR A 316 27.04 -22.89 -25.94
C THR A 316 28.38 -23.44 -26.43
N GLY A 317 29.15 -24.08 -25.53
CA GLY A 317 30.36 -24.83 -25.84
C GLY A 317 30.24 -26.31 -25.44
N ASP A 318 30.74 -27.17 -26.33
CA ASP A 318 30.96 -28.63 -26.24
C ASP A 318 30.90 -29.26 -24.81
N PRO A 319 30.04 -30.27 -24.55
CA PRO A 319 29.87 -30.90 -23.23
C PRO A 319 31.03 -31.86 -22.86
N GLY A 320 32.26 -31.33 -22.77
CA GLY A 320 33.48 -32.12 -22.80
C GLY A 320 34.65 -31.62 -21.96
N LEU A 321 34.45 -30.83 -20.90
CA LEU A 321 35.52 -30.48 -19.95
C LEU A 321 35.01 -30.00 -18.57
N TYR A 322 34.46 -30.91 -17.77
CA TYR A 322 34.25 -30.67 -16.34
C TYR A 322 35.54 -30.93 -15.58
N SER A 323 36.16 -29.87 -15.05
CA SER A 323 37.26 -30.01 -14.08
C SER A 323 36.67 -30.27 -12.70
N GLU A 324 36.97 -31.44 -12.13
CA GLU A 324 36.62 -31.75 -10.75
C GLU A 324 37.42 -30.88 -9.77
N THR A 325 36.70 -30.22 -8.85
CA THR A 325 37.19 -29.87 -7.51
C THR A 325 35.99 -29.96 -6.57
N ASP A 326 36.09 -30.79 -5.53
CA ASP A 326 34.97 -31.16 -4.65
C ASP A 326 34.28 -29.98 -3.95
N ASP A 327 33.00 -30.15 -3.67
CA ASP A 327 32.58 -30.22 -2.27
C ASP A 327 31.41 -31.21 -2.10
N ASN A 328 31.33 -31.87 -0.93
CA ASN A 328 30.74 -33.22 -0.84
C ASN A 328 29.37 -33.27 -0.14
N ALA A 329 28.33 -33.76 -0.84
CA ALA A 329 27.01 -34.06 -0.26
C ALA A 329 26.32 -35.24 -0.99
N SER A 330 26.34 -36.43 -0.40
CA SER A 330 25.81 -37.67 -0.97
C SER A 330 24.27 -37.81 -0.87
N VAL A 331 23.60 -38.16 -1.98
CA VAL A 331 22.32 -38.91 -2.00
C VAL A 331 22.33 -39.92 -3.16
N THR A 332 21.68 -41.06 -2.95
CA THR A 332 21.68 -42.27 -3.81
C THR A 332 20.85 -42.17 -5.10
N ASP A 333 21.48 -42.58 -6.20
CA ASP A 333 21.08 -43.63 -7.19
C ASP A 333 19.61 -43.92 -7.59
N LEU A 334 19.46 -44.32 -8.87
CA LEU A 334 18.30 -44.95 -9.57
C LEU A 334 17.02 -44.10 -9.82
N PRO A 335 16.28 -44.35 -10.93
CA PRO A 335 16.76 -44.52 -12.30
C PRO A 335 15.91 -43.74 -13.34
N SER A 336 16.39 -43.62 -14.58
CA SER A 336 15.65 -43.04 -15.71
C SER A 336 14.58 -43.99 -16.29
N PRO A 337 13.43 -43.48 -16.78
CA PRO A 337 12.58 -44.19 -17.75
C PRO A 337 13.12 -44.03 -19.19
N GLU A 338 12.73 -44.93 -20.08
CA GLU A 338 13.32 -45.14 -21.41
C GLU A 338 12.67 -44.30 -22.53
N GLU A 339 13.33 -44.27 -23.70
CA GLU A 339 12.79 -43.70 -24.94
C GLU A 339 11.89 -44.71 -25.69
N GLU A 340 10.77 -44.25 -26.24
CA GLU A 340 10.16 -44.87 -27.43
C GLU A 340 9.82 -43.79 -28.49
N GLN A 341 10.19 -44.09 -29.74
CA GLN A 341 9.84 -43.35 -30.97
C GLN A 341 9.51 -44.41 -32.08
N PRO A 342 9.14 -44.03 -33.32
CA PRO A 342 7.89 -43.35 -33.68
C PRO A 342 7.18 -43.97 -34.92
N ALA A 343 5.93 -43.58 -35.19
CA ALA A 343 5.28 -43.65 -36.53
C ALA A 343 4.07 -42.68 -36.54
N SER A 344 3.95 -41.69 -37.44
CA SER A 344 3.64 -41.78 -38.89
C SER A 344 2.20 -42.28 -39.18
N GLY A 345 1.31 -41.55 -39.86
CA GLY A 345 1.37 -40.18 -40.41
C GLY A 345 0.46 -40.01 -41.66
N MET A 346 -0.16 -38.83 -41.88
CA MET A 346 -0.78 -38.42 -43.18
C MET A 346 -1.34 -36.97 -43.16
N GLU A 347 -1.26 -36.30 -44.32
CA GLU A 347 -1.95 -35.05 -44.74
C GLU A 347 -2.49 -35.29 -46.18
N PRO A 348 -3.27 -34.39 -46.86
CA PRO A 348 -3.98 -33.17 -46.42
C PRO A 348 -5.48 -33.09 -46.86
N GLU A 349 -6.11 -31.94 -46.55
CA GLU A 349 -7.33 -31.28 -47.13
C GLU A 349 -7.66 -31.56 -48.63
N PRO A 350 -8.95 -31.50 -49.09
CA PRO A 350 -9.62 -30.19 -49.29
C PRO A 350 -11.19 -30.06 -49.22
N VAL A 351 -11.63 -28.96 -48.60
CA VAL A 351 -12.60 -27.93 -49.09
C VAL A 351 -13.98 -28.32 -49.66
N ARG A 352 -15.05 -27.73 -49.08
CA ARG A 352 -16.18 -27.15 -49.85
C ARG A 352 -16.89 -26.00 -49.11
N GLY A 353 -17.26 -24.93 -49.83
CA GLY A 353 -17.98 -23.75 -49.30
C GLY A 353 -19.34 -23.51 -50.00
N MET A 354 -19.74 -22.22 -50.13
CA MET A 354 -21.05 -21.68 -50.61
C MET A 354 -22.11 -21.53 -49.49
N ASP A 355 -22.91 -20.46 -49.37
CA ASP A 355 -23.00 -19.22 -50.18
C ASP A 355 -23.60 -18.00 -49.41
N ALA A 356 -23.37 -16.79 -49.93
CA ALA A 356 -24.06 -15.53 -49.67
C ALA A 356 -23.82 -14.60 -50.89
N PRO A 357 -24.64 -13.57 -51.25
CA PRO A 357 -25.46 -12.69 -50.39
C PRO A 357 -26.95 -12.63 -50.88
N ALA A 358 -27.74 -11.54 -51.08
CA ALA A 358 -27.53 -10.09 -51.05
C ALA A 358 -28.82 -9.22 -51.04
N ARG A 359 -28.64 -7.93 -50.69
CA ARG A 359 -29.40 -6.71 -51.08
C ARG A 359 -30.89 -6.53 -50.68
N GLN A 360 -31.13 -5.45 -49.92
CA GLN A 360 -32.09 -4.39 -50.26
C GLN A 360 -31.68 -3.06 -49.60
N ASP A 361 -31.94 -1.94 -50.30
CA ASP A 361 -31.66 -0.54 -49.93
C ASP A 361 -32.98 0.27 -49.98
N PRO A 362 -33.06 1.57 -49.60
CA PRO A 362 -32.62 2.19 -48.34
C PRO A 362 -33.66 3.20 -47.75
N SER A 363 -33.40 3.70 -46.52
CA SER A 363 -33.97 4.97 -45.97
C SER A 363 -35.49 5.03 -45.65
N PRO A 364 -36.02 6.02 -44.89
CA PRO A 364 -35.41 7.30 -44.45
C PRO A 364 -35.32 7.55 -42.92
N GLN A 365 -34.70 8.68 -42.56
CA GLN A 365 -34.53 9.18 -41.19
C GLN A 365 -35.77 9.92 -40.65
N PRO A 366 -36.04 9.86 -39.33
CA PRO A 366 -36.74 10.91 -38.58
C PRO A 366 -35.80 12.05 -38.18
N THR A 367 -36.30 13.29 -38.13
CA THR A 367 -35.55 14.51 -37.79
C THR A 367 -35.36 14.73 -36.28
N ALA A 368 -34.29 15.45 -35.92
CA ALA A 368 -34.02 15.86 -34.54
C ALA A 368 -34.85 17.09 -34.12
N PRO A 369 -35.36 17.16 -32.87
CA PRO A 369 -35.96 18.37 -32.29
C PRO A 369 -34.90 19.35 -31.78
N GLU A 370 -35.20 20.64 -31.88
CA GLU A 370 -34.31 21.77 -31.56
C GLU A 370 -34.22 22.05 -30.03
N PRO A 371 -33.03 22.39 -29.48
CA PRO A 371 -32.87 22.61 -28.04
C PRO A 371 -33.44 23.97 -27.59
N GLN A 372 -34.45 23.93 -26.72
CA GLN A 372 -35.06 25.14 -26.16
C GLN A 372 -34.10 25.90 -25.22
N ARG A 373 -34.01 27.22 -25.39
CA ARG A 373 -33.30 28.12 -24.45
C ARG A 373 -34.09 28.30 -23.16
N GLN A 374 -33.42 28.16 -22.02
CA GLN A 374 -33.86 28.68 -20.72
C GLN A 374 -32.71 29.47 -20.04
N PRO A 375 -32.99 30.34 -19.06
CA PRO A 375 -32.25 31.58 -18.90
C PRO A 375 -30.92 31.46 -18.15
N ALA A 376 -30.06 32.47 -18.33
CA ALA A 376 -28.76 32.54 -17.68
C ALA A 376 -28.88 32.81 -16.16
N PRO A 377 -28.10 32.10 -15.32
CA PRO A 377 -27.93 32.46 -13.92
C PRO A 377 -27.07 33.74 -13.78
N GLU A 378 -27.24 34.45 -12.67
CA GLU A 378 -26.60 35.75 -12.42
C GLU A 378 -25.06 35.66 -12.31
N PRO A 379 -24.31 36.71 -12.69
CA PRO A 379 -22.85 36.69 -12.67
C PRO A 379 -22.29 36.63 -11.24
N ALA A 380 -21.33 35.73 -11.03
CA ALA A 380 -20.62 35.58 -9.76
C ALA A 380 -19.91 36.88 -9.35
N LYS A 381 -20.02 37.25 -8.07
CA LYS A 381 -19.41 38.47 -7.50
C LYS A 381 -17.89 38.29 -7.35
N ASN A 382 -17.15 38.59 -8.42
CA ASN A 382 -15.68 38.66 -8.42
C ASN A 382 -15.15 39.85 -7.60
N GLY A 383 -15.26 39.76 -6.28
CA GLY A 383 -14.70 40.71 -5.32
C GLY A 383 -13.19 40.56 -5.16
N ASN A 384 -12.42 40.86 -6.22
CA ASN A 384 -10.96 40.71 -6.23
C ASN A 384 -10.24 41.82 -5.44
N VAL A 385 -10.47 41.86 -4.13
CA VAL A 385 -9.82 42.80 -3.21
C VAL A 385 -8.48 42.23 -2.77
N ARG A 386 -7.37 42.85 -3.17
CA ARG A 386 -6.03 42.50 -2.67
C ARG A 386 -5.97 42.73 -1.15
N LYS A 387 -5.85 41.64 -0.38
CA LYS A 387 -5.62 41.69 1.06
C LYS A 387 -4.23 42.30 1.34
N GLU A 388 -4.16 43.29 2.22
CA GLU A 388 -2.89 43.84 2.71
C GLU A 388 -2.10 42.78 3.51
N MET A 389 -0.78 42.94 3.55
CA MET A 389 0.10 42.05 4.30
C MET A 389 -0.06 42.26 5.82
N ASP A 390 -0.57 41.23 6.50
CA ASP A 390 -0.74 41.21 7.95
C ASP A 390 0.58 41.03 8.74
N ARG A 391 0.47 41.09 10.07
CA ARG A 391 1.61 41.01 11.00
C ARG A 391 2.27 39.62 11.01
N ASP A 392 1.52 38.58 10.70
CA ASP A 392 1.99 37.19 10.80
C ASP A 392 2.81 36.81 9.56
N GLN A 393 2.43 37.31 8.38
CA GLN A 393 3.29 37.26 7.18
C GLN A 393 4.64 37.94 7.41
N LYS A 394 4.67 39.12 8.04
CA LYS A 394 5.93 39.80 8.41
C LYS A 394 6.77 38.98 9.39
N ALA A 395 6.14 38.39 10.40
CA ALA A 395 6.81 37.51 11.35
C ALA A 395 7.36 36.23 10.69
N ALA A 396 6.63 35.65 9.74
CA ALA A 396 7.05 34.47 8.98
C ALA A 396 8.29 34.76 8.11
N ILE A 397 8.29 35.86 7.36
CA ILE A 397 9.45 36.29 6.55
C ILE A 397 10.67 36.50 7.44
N THR A 398 10.55 37.25 8.54
CA THR A 398 11.66 37.48 9.49
C THR A 398 12.18 36.17 10.10
N LYS A 399 11.29 35.24 10.45
CA LYS A 399 11.65 33.92 11.02
C LYS A 399 12.31 32.99 10.00
N MET A 400 12.05 33.16 8.71
CA MET A 400 12.74 32.43 7.64
C MET A 400 14.07 33.08 7.26
N ALA A 401 14.10 34.40 7.12
CA ALA A 401 15.30 35.16 6.74
C ALA A 401 16.46 34.99 7.76
N SER A 402 16.15 34.86 9.05
CA SER A 402 17.14 34.61 10.09
C SER A 402 17.92 33.29 9.91
N ARG A 403 17.32 32.27 9.27
CA ARG A 403 17.99 31.00 8.94
C ARG A 403 19.16 31.20 7.95
N TYR A 404 19.04 32.21 7.08
CA TYR A 404 20.01 32.55 6.04
C TYR A 404 20.99 33.67 6.45
N ARG A 405 20.95 34.11 7.72
CA ARG A 405 21.80 35.20 8.26
C ARG A 405 21.72 36.51 7.47
N ILE A 406 20.56 36.80 6.86
CA ILE A 406 20.34 38.03 6.09
C ILE A 406 20.51 39.27 7.01
N PRO A 407 21.26 40.31 6.60
CA PRO A 407 21.41 41.54 7.39
C PRO A 407 20.07 42.24 7.62
N SER A 408 19.86 42.79 8.82
CA SER A 408 18.63 43.52 9.18
C SER A 408 18.27 44.61 8.18
N GLY A 409 19.22 45.50 7.86
CA GLY A 409 19.02 46.57 6.88
C GLY A 409 18.77 46.14 5.42
N ALA A 410 18.88 44.83 5.11
CA ALA A 410 18.42 44.25 3.84
C ALA A 410 17.00 43.66 3.99
N LEU A 411 16.73 42.95 5.09
CA LEU A 411 15.41 42.44 5.45
C LEU A 411 14.38 43.57 5.59
N ASP A 412 14.73 44.67 6.28
CA ASP A 412 13.85 45.81 6.52
C ASP A 412 13.45 46.52 5.21
N LYS A 413 14.38 46.62 4.24
CA LYS A 413 14.08 47.15 2.89
C LYS A 413 13.05 46.31 2.15
N VAL A 414 13.18 44.97 2.20
CA VAL A 414 12.22 44.06 1.56
C VAL A 414 10.87 44.08 2.28
N LEU A 415 10.85 44.08 3.62
CA LEU A 415 9.62 44.18 4.41
C LEU A 415 8.88 45.52 4.22
N ALA A 416 9.60 46.59 3.88
CA ALA A 416 9.02 47.89 3.54
C ALA A 416 8.53 47.99 2.09
N SER A 417 9.05 47.19 1.16
CA SER A 417 8.61 47.18 -0.24
C SER A 417 7.33 46.35 -0.47
N LEU A 418 7.09 45.34 0.38
CA LEU A 418 5.89 44.49 0.35
C LEU A 418 4.67 45.23 0.91
N LYS A 419 3.54 45.19 0.18
CA LYS A 419 2.26 45.77 0.62
C LYS A 419 1.14 44.72 0.69
N TYR A 420 1.12 43.78 -0.24
CA TYR A 420 0.01 42.82 -0.39
C TYR A 420 0.39 41.40 0.02
N HIS A 421 -0.60 40.64 0.46
CA HIS A 421 -0.42 39.27 0.95
C HIS A 421 0.08 38.30 -0.15
N ASP A 422 -0.22 38.56 -1.43
CA ASP A 422 0.29 37.76 -2.56
C ASP A 422 1.77 38.06 -2.90
N GLU A 423 2.28 39.23 -2.51
CA GLU A 423 3.71 39.58 -2.60
C GLU A 423 4.48 38.90 -1.46
N ALA A 424 3.96 38.96 -0.24
CA ALA A 424 4.54 38.32 0.94
C ALA A 424 4.65 36.79 0.78
N ALA A 425 3.60 36.16 0.26
CA ALA A 425 3.58 34.72 -0.02
C ALA A 425 4.66 34.29 -1.03
N LYS A 426 4.99 35.13 -2.03
CA LYS A 426 6.06 34.86 -3.00
C LYS A 426 7.44 34.88 -2.33
N VAL A 427 7.72 35.87 -1.48
CA VAL A 427 8.98 35.94 -0.72
C VAL A 427 9.13 34.76 0.25
N ILE A 428 8.04 34.29 0.86
CA ILE A 428 8.04 33.06 1.67
C ILE A 428 8.31 31.82 0.80
N ALA A 429 7.73 31.73 -0.40
CA ALA A 429 7.97 30.60 -1.32
C ALA A 429 9.42 30.56 -1.84
N GLU A 430 10.03 31.72 -2.10
CA GLU A 430 11.45 31.85 -2.47
C GLU A 430 12.38 31.45 -1.32
N LEU A 431 12.14 31.95 -0.11
CA LEU A 431 12.90 31.57 1.09
C LEU A 431 12.78 30.08 1.42
N ASN A 432 11.63 29.43 1.18
CA ASN A 432 11.49 27.97 1.32
C ASN A 432 12.27 27.18 0.27
N LYS A 433 12.54 27.76 -0.91
CA LYS A 433 13.40 27.19 -1.97
C LYS A 433 14.88 27.50 -1.75
N GLY A 434 15.23 28.29 -0.72
CA GLY A 434 16.59 28.74 -0.46
C GLY A 434 17.05 29.90 -1.37
N ASP A 435 16.14 30.51 -2.14
CA ASP A 435 16.47 31.70 -2.92
C ASP A 435 16.46 32.94 -2.01
N ILE A 436 17.63 33.57 -1.89
CA ILE A 436 17.86 34.80 -1.13
C ILE A 436 18.21 35.99 -2.02
N SER A 437 18.12 35.86 -3.35
CA SER A 437 18.53 36.88 -4.33
C SER A 437 17.95 38.26 -4.07
N ARG A 438 16.66 38.36 -3.68
CA ARG A 438 15.99 39.62 -3.30
C ARG A 438 16.70 40.36 -2.15
N PHE A 439 17.33 39.63 -1.24
CA PHE A 439 18.03 40.17 -0.08
C PHE A 439 19.51 40.45 -0.35
N LEU A 440 20.03 40.06 -1.52
CA LEU A 440 21.41 40.26 -1.97
C LEU A 440 21.54 41.42 -2.98
N THR A 441 20.61 42.37 -2.98
CA THR A 441 20.74 43.59 -3.78
C THR A 441 22.01 44.35 -3.39
N ALA A 442 22.74 44.83 -4.40
CA ALA A 442 24.17 45.11 -4.32
C ALA A 442 24.57 46.26 -3.37
N GLY A 443 25.89 46.41 -3.19
CA GLY A 443 26.52 47.52 -2.47
C GLY A 443 26.23 48.90 -3.08
N PRO A 444 26.79 49.97 -2.47
CA PRO A 444 26.48 51.36 -2.84
C PRO A 444 26.89 51.70 -4.28
N ALA A 445 26.26 52.77 -4.79
CA ALA A 445 26.64 53.47 -6.02
C ALA A 445 27.94 54.27 -5.85
#